data_AF-A0A352B5R5-F1
#
_entry.id   AF-A0A352B5R5-F1
#
_cell.length_a   1.000
_cell.length_b   1.000
_cell.length_c   1.000
_cell.angle_alpha   90.00
_cell.angle_beta   90.00
_cell.angle_gamma   90.00
#
_symmetry.space_group_name_H-M   'P 1'
#
loop_
_entity.id
_entity.type
_entity.pdbx_description
1 polymer ?
#
loop_
_entity_poly.entity_id
_entity_poly.type
_entity_poly.pdbx_seq_one_letter_code
_entity_poly.pdbx_strand_id
1 'polypeptide(L)'
;MAHRVRRCFQLVVLTAALLALTACGEDEEGSATMRPGEACLACHTDGGEAPAFAFAGTVFTTAGSQTGAAGVTVKVVDGGSTTVEVTTNSAGNFSSRAPLTAPLTLTLTSPGGATATMGLAAAHGDCNLCHASGGVVGSPLVAP
;
A
#
# COMPACT_ATOMS: atom_id res chain seq x y z
N MET A 1 24.32 72.37 27.43
CA MET A 1 23.57 73.06 26.37
C MET A 1 23.09 71.99 25.40
N ALA A 2 21.78 71.95 25.16
CA ALA A 2 21.03 70.82 24.64
C ALA A 2 21.04 70.68 23.10
N HIS A 3 20.49 69.54 22.65
CA HIS A 3 20.06 69.14 21.28
C HIS A 3 21.13 68.40 20.45
N ARG A 4 20.85 67.32 19.72
CA ARG A 4 19.66 66.54 19.32
C ARG A 4 20.29 65.32 18.58
N VAL A 5 19.82 64.07 18.67
CA VAL A 5 18.84 63.44 17.74
C VAL A 5 19.30 62.02 17.34
N ARG A 6 18.34 61.09 17.40
CA ARG A 6 18.13 59.85 16.61
C ARG A 6 19.13 58.68 16.65
N ARG A 7 18.66 57.63 17.37
CA ARG A 7 18.42 56.25 16.90
C ARG A 7 19.34 55.72 15.80
N CYS A 8 20.28 54.90 16.23
CA CYS A 8 20.95 53.79 15.54
C CYS A 8 21.74 53.14 16.70
N PHE A 9 21.91 51.85 16.88
CA PHE A 9 21.81 50.69 16.02
C PHE A 9 22.11 49.51 16.96
N GLN A 10 21.62 48.32 16.64
CA GLN A 10 22.22 47.04 17.04
C GLN A 10 22.32 46.69 18.53
N LEU A 11 21.36 45.87 18.98
CA LEU A 11 21.69 44.74 19.86
C LEU A 11 21.59 43.48 19.01
N VAL A 12 22.77 42.95 18.74
CA VAL A 12 23.04 41.65 18.14
C VAL A 12 22.83 40.58 19.23
N VAL A 13 22.60 39.34 18.78
CA VAL A 13 23.03 38.06 19.39
C VAL A 13 21.90 37.12 19.86
N LEU A 14 21.57 36.21 18.92
CA LEU A 14 21.51 34.74 19.04
C LEU A 14 20.43 34.01 19.88
N THR A 15 19.64 33.24 19.10
CA THR A 15 19.33 31.80 19.22
C THR A 15 18.60 31.26 20.45
N ALA A 16 17.38 30.78 20.22
CA ALA A 16 17.02 29.38 20.48
C ALA A 16 15.84 28.98 19.57
N ALA A 17 16.17 28.33 18.45
CA ALA A 17 15.23 27.50 17.71
C ALA A 17 15.17 26.13 18.43
N LEU A 18 13.97 25.66 18.75
CA LEU A 18 13.50 24.27 18.61
C LEU A 18 12.17 24.12 19.38
N LEU A 19 11.06 24.25 18.67
CA LEU A 19 9.94 23.34 18.88
C LEU A 19 9.78 22.57 17.57
N ALA A 20 10.56 21.49 17.45
CA ALA A 20 10.22 20.42 16.55
C ALA A 20 8.96 19.77 17.12
N LEU A 21 7.80 20.23 16.65
CA LEU A 21 6.54 19.56 16.89
C LEU A 21 6.69 18.16 16.29
N THR A 22 6.65 17.16 17.15
CA THR A 22 6.75 15.77 16.76
C THR A 22 5.48 15.45 15.99
N ALA A 23 5.54 15.48 14.66
CA ALA A 23 4.56 14.81 13.83
C ALA A 23 4.77 13.30 14.01
N CYS A 24 4.29 12.76 15.13
CA CYS A 24 4.05 11.33 15.23
C CYS A 24 2.92 11.04 14.24
N GLY A 25 3.23 10.19 13.25
CA GLY A 25 2.31 9.85 12.17
C GLY A 25 0.95 9.48 12.73
N GLU A 26 -0.08 10.08 12.15
CA GLU A 26 -1.44 9.60 12.29
C GLU A 26 -1.46 8.11 11.96
N ASP A 27 -1.98 7.31 12.89
CA ASP A 27 -2.24 5.90 12.69
C ASP A 27 -3.03 5.75 11.38
N GLU A 28 -2.43 5.16 10.35
CA GLU A 28 -3.03 4.92 9.02
C GLU A 28 -4.17 3.87 9.10
N GLU A 29 -4.80 3.71 10.27
CA GLU A 29 -5.92 2.82 10.51
C GLU A 29 -7.09 3.19 9.58
N GLY A 30 -7.46 2.27 8.69
CA GLY A 30 -8.53 2.46 7.72
C GLY A 30 -8.11 3.15 6.42
N SER A 31 -6.83 3.54 6.28
CA SER A 31 -6.29 4.05 5.03
C SER A 31 -6.08 2.93 4.00
N ALA A 32 -6.26 3.21 2.71
CA ALA A 32 -5.99 2.22 1.66
C ALA A 32 -4.50 1.84 1.57
N THR A 33 -3.61 2.69 2.10
CA THR A 33 -2.16 2.46 2.13
C THR A 33 -1.69 1.73 3.38
N MET A 34 -2.61 1.35 4.28
CA MET A 34 -2.27 0.73 5.55
C MET A 34 -1.64 -0.64 5.36
N ARG A 35 -0.76 -1.01 6.29
CA ARG A 35 -0.30 -2.39 6.52
C ARG A 35 0.15 -3.17 5.26
N PRO A 36 1.05 -2.62 4.42
CA PRO A 36 1.47 -3.32 3.20
C PRO A 36 2.14 -4.66 3.53
N GLY A 37 1.75 -5.72 2.83
CA GLY A 37 2.29 -7.06 3.02
C GLY A 37 1.48 -7.96 3.94
N GLU A 38 0.55 -7.42 4.74
CA GLU A 38 -0.23 -8.21 5.69
C GLU A 38 -1.46 -8.87 5.05
N ALA A 39 -1.94 -9.95 5.66
CA ALA A 39 -3.12 -10.69 5.21
C ALA A 39 -4.37 -9.82 5.35
N CYS A 40 -4.87 -9.30 4.22
CA CYS A 40 -5.89 -8.26 4.21
C CYS A 40 -7.24 -8.77 4.71
N LEU A 41 -7.60 -10.01 4.34
CA LEU A 41 -8.91 -10.58 4.68
C LEU A 41 -8.95 -11.09 6.12
N ALA A 42 -7.85 -11.02 6.87
CA ALA A 42 -7.87 -11.24 8.32
C ALA A 42 -8.78 -10.23 9.05
N CYS A 43 -8.81 -8.97 8.57
CA CYS A 43 -9.68 -7.92 9.08
C CYS A 43 -10.85 -7.61 8.13
N HIS A 44 -10.61 -7.69 6.81
CA HIS A 44 -11.60 -7.39 5.76
C HIS A 44 -12.39 -8.62 5.32
N THR A 45 -13.08 -9.25 6.27
CA THR A 45 -14.01 -10.37 6.05
C THR A 45 -15.45 -9.95 6.39
N ASP A 46 -16.44 -10.73 5.96
CA ASP A 46 -17.84 -10.50 6.32
C ASP A 46 -18.02 -10.55 7.85
N GLY A 47 -18.57 -9.47 8.42
CA GLY A 47 -18.70 -9.29 9.86
C GLY A 47 -17.40 -8.98 10.61
N GLY A 48 -16.30 -8.76 9.88
CA GLY A 48 -15.00 -8.37 10.44
C GLY A 48 -14.93 -6.90 10.88
N GLU A 49 -13.72 -6.48 11.19
CA GLU A 49 -13.39 -5.13 11.71
C GLU A 49 -13.53 -4.03 10.65
N ALA A 50 -13.46 -4.41 9.37
CA ALA A 50 -13.54 -3.52 8.24
C ALA A 50 -14.37 -4.13 7.11
N PRO A 51 -14.88 -3.32 6.15
CA PRO A 51 -15.74 -3.86 5.10
C PRO A 51 -15.02 -4.91 4.26
N ALA A 52 -15.72 -6.01 3.98
CA ALA A 52 -15.15 -7.18 3.34
C ALA A 52 -14.56 -6.88 1.95
N PHE A 53 -13.49 -7.59 1.62
CA PHE A 53 -12.93 -7.65 0.27
C PHE A 53 -13.13 -9.04 -0.32
N ALA A 54 -13.45 -9.09 -1.61
CA ALA A 54 -13.47 -10.33 -2.39
C ALA A 54 -12.04 -10.80 -2.69
N PHE A 55 -11.13 -9.85 -2.96
CA PHE A 55 -9.70 -10.10 -3.02
C PHE A 55 -8.90 -8.85 -2.66
N ALA A 56 -7.71 -9.04 -2.11
CA ALA A 56 -6.79 -7.96 -1.76
C ALA A 56 -5.36 -8.46 -1.58
N GLY A 57 -4.41 -7.53 -1.72
CA GLY A 57 -3.02 -7.76 -1.35
C GLY A 57 -2.09 -6.59 -1.65
N THR A 58 -0.79 -6.87 -1.64
CA THR A 58 0.28 -5.89 -1.88
C THR A 58 1.26 -6.40 -2.93
N VAL A 59 1.57 -5.57 -3.92
CA VAL A 59 2.67 -5.79 -4.88
C VAL A 59 3.89 -4.96 -4.47
N PHE A 60 5.07 -5.57 -4.44
CA PHE A 60 6.33 -4.93 -4.12
C PHE A 60 7.20 -4.71 -5.35
N THR A 61 8.13 -3.75 -5.28
CA THR A 61 9.04 -3.41 -6.38
C THR A 61 10.07 -4.51 -6.67
N THR A 62 10.48 -5.24 -5.64
CA THR A 62 11.41 -6.38 -5.74
C THR A 62 11.20 -7.33 -4.57
N ALA A 63 11.67 -8.57 -4.70
CA ALA A 63 11.60 -9.55 -3.62
C ALA A 63 12.42 -9.09 -2.41
N GLY A 64 11.83 -9.20 -1.21
CA GLY A 64 12.45 -8.76 0.05
C GLY A 64 12.43 -7.23 0.28
N SER A 65 11.83 -6.46 -0.63
CA SER A 65 11.58 -5.04 -0.44
C SER A 65 10.34 -4.80 0.40
N GLN A 66 10.36 -3.75 1.22
CA GLN A 66 9.17 -3.19 1.87
C GLN A 66 8.53 -2.06 1.05
N THR A 67 9.10 -1.73 -0.10
CA THR A 67 8.59 -0.69 -0.99
C THR A 67 7.52 -1.27 -1.93
N GLY A 68 6.30 -0.77 -1.78
CA GLY A 68 5.19 -1.10 -2.67
C GLY A 68 5.40 -0.60 -4.09
N ALA A 69 4.91 -1.36 -5.06
CA ALA A 69 4.91 -1.00 -6.47
C ALA A 69 3.58 -0.35 -6.85
N ALA A 70 3.58 0.96 -7.07
CA ALA A 70 2.40 1.72 -7.47
C ALA A 70 2.11 1.61 -8.97
N GLY A 71 0.83 1.71 -9.35
CA GLY A 71 0.41 1.75 -10.76
C GLY A 71 0.43 0.40 -11.48
N VAL A 72 0.64 -0.71 -10.76
CA VAL A 72 0.56 -2.06 -11.33
C VAL A 72 -0.91 -2.40 -11.54
N THR A 73 -1.28 -2.81 -12.74
CA THR A 73 -2.61 -3.35 -13.00
C THR A 73 -2.66 -4.80 -12.53
N VAL A 74 -3.67 -5.09 -11.71
CA VAL A 74 -3.94 -6.42 -11.17
C VAL A 74 -5.24 -6.91 -11.79
N LYS A 75 -5.13 -7.89 -12.68
CA LYS A 75 -6.27 -8.56 -13.30
C LYS A 75 -6.52 -9.89 -12.63
N VAL A 76 -7.73 -10.09 -12.13
CA VAL A 76 -8.20 -11.36 -11.56
C VAL A 76 -9.26 -11.94 -12.50
N VAL A 77 -9.08 -13.21 -12.87
CA VAL A 77 -10.07 -14.02 -13.58
C VAL A 77 -10.50 -15.14 -12.66
N ASP A 78 -11.80 -15.31 -12.48
CA ASP A 78 -12.37 -16.33 -11.60
C ASP A 78 -12.77 -17.62 -12.35
N GLY A 79 -13.20 -18.64 -11.63
CA GLY A 79 -13.65 -19.92 -12.18
C GLY A 79 -14.94 -19.84 -13.00
N GLY A 80 -15.70 -18.75 -12.85
CA GLY A 80 -16.89 -18.43 -13.63
C GLY A 80 -16.60 -17.57 -14.86
N SER A 81 -15.33 -17.29 -15.17
CA SER A 81 -14.89 -16.37 -16.23
C SER A 81 -15.21 -14.88 -15.99
N THR A 82 -15.54 -14.49 -14.75
CA THR A 82 -15.60 -13.08 -14.35
C THR A 82 -14.19 -12.51 -14.35
N THR A 83 -14.03 -11.30 -14.90
CA THR A 83 -12.76 -10.56 -14.88
C THR A 83 -12.92 -9.27 -14.12
N VAL A 84 -12.00 -9.01 -13.18
CA VAL A 84 -11.93 -7.77 -12.42
C VAL A 84 -10.51 -7.21 -12.49
N GLU A 85 -10.38 -5.92 -12.78
CA GLU A 85 -9.11 -5.22 -12.80
C GLU A 85 -9.10 -4.10 -11.76
N VAL A 86 -7.99 -4.00 -11.03
CA VAL A 86 -7.70 -2.91 -10.09
C VAL A 86 -6.26 -2.43 -10.28
N THR A 87 -5.96 -1.22 -9.84
CA THR A 87 -4.59 -0.67 -9.89
C THR A 87 -4.04 -0.51 -8.48
N THR A 88 -2.77 -0.87 -8.29
CA THR A 88 -2.11 -0.68 -6.99
C THR A 88 -1.92 0.79 -6.64
N ASN A 89 -2.12 1.13 -5.37
CA ASN A 89 -1.91 2.49 -4.86
C ASN A 89 -0.43 2.78 -4.57
N SER A 90 -0.13 3.93 -3.97
CA SER A 90 1.24 4.36 -3.65
C SER A 90 2.00 3.41 -2.72
N ALA A 91 1.30 2.62 -1.90
CA ALA A 91 1.88 1.61 -1.03
C ALA A 91 1.93 0.21 -1.67
N GLY A 92 1.54 0.08 -2.94
CA GLY A 92 1.46 -1.20 -3.64
C GLY A 92 0.22 -2.02 -3.29
N ASN A 93 -0.68 -1.51 -2.43
CA ASN A 93 -1.88 -2.20 -2.02
C ASN A 93 -2.94 -2.16 -3.11
N PHE A 94 -3.74 -3.22 -3.20
CA PHE A 94 -4.91 -3.33 -4.06
C PHE A 94 -6.01 -4.14 -3.37
N SER A 95 -7.26 -3.86 -3.73
CA SER A 95 -8.42 -4.56 -3.19
C SER A 95 -9.62 -4.41 -4.11
N SER A 96 -10.53 -5.39 -4.11
CA SER A 96 -11.85 -5.27 -4.71
C SER A 96 -12.91 -5.92 -3.85
N ARG A 97 -14.15 -5.42 -3.95
CA ARG A 97 -15.35 -6.02 -3.38
C ARG A 97 -16.24 -6.71 -4.42
N ALA A 98 -15.82 -6.68 -5.69
CA ALA A 98 -16.57 -7.32 -6.76
C ALA A 98 -16.65 -8.84 -6.49
N PRO A 99 -17.85 -9.45 -6.51
CA PRO A 99 -17.99 -10.88 -6.28
C PRO A 99 -17.17 -11.71 -7.28
N LEU A 100 -16.51 -12.75 -6.78
CA LEU A 100 -15.74 -13.71 -7.58
C LEU A 100 -15.98 -15.13 -7.07
N THR A 101 -15.84 -16.10 -7.97
CA THR A 101 -15.95 -17.53 -7.68
C THR A 101 -14.59 -18.20 -7.85
N ALA A 102 -14.04 -18.76 -6.79
CA ALA A 102 -12.80 -19.53 -6.88
C ALA A 102 -12.93 -20.70 -7.88
N PRO A 103 -11.84 -21.13 -8.55
CA PRO A 103 -10.46 -20.68 -8.36
C PRO A 103 -10.16 -19.34 -9.05
N LEU A 104 -9.16 -18.61 -8.54
CA LEU A 104 -8.77 -17.29 -9.04
C LEU A 104 -7.41 -17.36 -9.75
N THR A 105 -7.30 -16.78 -10.93
CA THR A 105 -6.04 -16.59 -11.65
C THR A 105 -5.74 -15.11 -11.74
N LEU A 106 -4.52 -14.73 -11.37
CA LEU A 106 -4.10 -13.34 -11.26
C LEU A 106 -3.00 -13.04 -12.28
N THR A 107 -3.08 -11.87 -12.92
CA THR A 107 -2.04 -11.34 -13.81
C THR A 107 -1.69 -9.93 -13.38
N LEU A 108 -0.41 -9.67 -13.19
CA LEU A 108 0.15 -8.36 -12.94
C LEU A 108 0.66 -7.77 -14.26
N THR A 109 0.41 -6.49 -14.49
CA THR A 109 0.96 -5.72 -15.60
C THR A 109 1.61 -4.47 -15.04
N SER A 110 2.93 -4.29 -15.23
CA SER A 110 3.62 -3.08 -14.81
C SER A 110 3.24 -1.89 -15.70
N PRO A 111 3.46 -0.63 -15.26
CA PRO A 111 3.20 0.55 -16.09
C PRO A 111 3.93 0.54 -17.45
N GLY A 112 5.06 -0.17 -17.53
CA GLY A 112 5.82 -0.37 -18.78
C GLY A 112 5.28 -1.48 -19.68
N GLY A 113 4.23 -2.19 -19.26
CA GLY A 113 3.56 -3.24 -20.03
C GLY A 113 4.16 -4.65 -19.84
N ALA A 114 5.17 -4.83 -19.00
CA ALA A 114 5.64 -6.17 -18.65
C ALA A 114 4.56 -6.91 -17.84
N THR A 115 4.47 -8.24 -18.00
CA THR A 115 3.41 -9.03 -17.36
C THR A 115 3.95 -10.25 -16.63
N ALA A 116 3.27 -10.63 -15.55
CA ALA A 116 3.46 -11.89 -14.85
C ALA A 116 2.11 -12.48 -14.46
N THR A 117 1.89 -13.76 -14.78
CA THR A 117 0.66 -14.48 -14.47
C THR A 117 0.95 -15.60 -13.47
N MET A 118 0.04 -15.82 -12.53
CA MET A 118 0.13 -16.94 -11.60
C MET A 118 0.17 -18.27 -12.35
N GLY A 119 1.11 -19.15 -11.96
CA GLY A 119 1.19 -20.51 -12.51
C GLY A 119 0.19 -21.49 -11.87
N LEU A 120 -0.36 -21.15 -10.70
CA LEU A 120 -1.34 -21.94 -9.97
C LEU A 120 -2.52 -21.04 -9.58
N ALA A 121 -3.75 -21.53 -9.75
CA ALA A 121 -4.93 -20.78 -9.36
C ALA A 121 -5.13 -20.80 -7.83
N ALA A 122 -5.52 -19.67 -7.25
CA ALA A 122 -5.76 -19.52 -5.82
C ALA A 122 -7.17 -19.94 -5.43
N ALA A 123 -7.32 -20.51 -4.22
CA ALA A 123 -8.62 -20.92 -3.68
C ALA A 123 -9.40 -19.78 -3.01
N HIS A 124 -8.74 -18.64 -2.74
CA HIS A 124 -9.32 -17.49 -2.06
C HIS A 124 -8.64 -16.18 -2.52
N GLY A 125 -9.27 -15.05 -2.20
CA GLY A 125 -8.80 -13.72 -2.59
C GLY A 125 -7.78 -13.05 -1.66
N ASP A 126 -7.41 -13.66 -0.54
CA ASP A 126 -6.32 -13.12 0.31
C ASP A 126 -4.96 -13.47 -0.31
N CYS A 127 -4.43 -12.55 -1.11
CA CYS A 127 -3.21 -12.79 -1.87
C CYS A 127 -2.00 -12.96 -0.94
N ASN A 128 -1.95 -12.18 0.15
CA ASN A 128 -0.83 -12.15 1.08
C ASN A 128 -0.76 -13.38 2.00
N LEU A 129 -1.83 -14.17 2.15
CA LEU A 129 -1.73 -15.49 2.79
C LEU A 129 -0.81 -16.45 2.04
N CYS A 130 -0.79 -16.39 0.72
CA CYS A 130 0.10 -17.20 -0.11
C CYS A 130 1.41 -16.48 -0.42
N HIS A 131 1.30 -15.19 -0.75
CA HIS A 131 2.38 -14.34 -1.23
C HIS A 131 2.95 -13.45 -0.12
N ALA A 132 3.50 -14.09 0.91
CA ALA A 132 4.27 -13.45 1.97
C ALA A 132 5.37 -14.40 2.44
N SER A 133 6.31 -13.88 3.24
CA SER A 133 7.28 -14.71 3.96
C SER A 133 6.53 -15.70 4.86
N GLY A 134 6.76 -17.00 4.63
CA GLY A 134 6.06 -18.07 5.35
C GLY A 134 4.66 -18.42 4.81
N GLY A 135 4.18 -17.74 3.77
CA GLY A 135 2.98 -18.15 3.03
C GLY A 135 3.21 -19.38 2.16
N VAL A 136 2.15 -19.95 1.58
CA VAL A 136 2.20 -21.19 0.76
C VAL A 136 3.20 -21.10 -0.39
N VAL A 137 3.29 -19.93 -1.04
CA VAL A 137 4.26 -19.66 -2.12
C VAL A 137 5.60 -19.19 -1.54
N GLY A 138 5.57 -18.56 -0.36
CA GLY A 138 6.76 -18.15 0.38
C GLY A 138 7.47 -16.92 -0.18
N SER A 139 6.89 -16.26 -1.20
CA SER A 139 7.43 -15.04 -1.81
C SER A 139 6.34 -13.99 -2.04
N PRO A 140 6.63 -12.69 -1.84
CA PRO A 140 5.69 -11.62 -2.11
C PRO A 140 5.30 -11.55 -3.59
N LEU A 141 4.17 -10.89 -3.88
CA LEU A 141 3.88 -10.44 -5.23
C LEU A 141 4.89 -9.35 -5.60
N VAL A 142 5.55 -9.50 -6.74
CA VAL A 142 6.55 -8.56 -7.24
C VAL A 142 6.14 -8.07 -8.62
N ALA A 143 6.31 -6.77 -8.86
CA ALA A 143 6.02 -6.19 -10.17
C ALA A 143 6.91 -6.83 -11.25
N PRO A 144 6.36 -7.15 -12.43
CA PRO A 144 7.10 -7.70 -13.56
C PRO A 144 7.96 -6.67 -14.30
#